data_AF-A0A7Y3C575-F1
#
_entry.id   AF-A0A7Y3C575-F1
#
_cell.length_a   1.000
_cell.length_b   1.000
_cell.length_c   1.000
_cell.angle_alpha   90.00
_cell.angle_beta   90.00
_cell.angle_gamma   90.00
#
_symmetry.space_group_name_H-M   'P 1'
#
loop_
_entity.id
_entity.type
_entity.pdbx_description
1 polymer ?
#
loop_
_entity_poly.entity_id
_entity_poly.type
_entity_poly.pdbx_seq_one_letter_code
_entity_poly.pdbx_strand_id
1 'polypeptide(L)'
;MARSLAGAVSAKGASGDEVAALSRAFHLAMGPRVDLLDDDHHPAYLHPGRGPLILLQDVGTVDVSVLMVAALHESRDHELRVPAAEVEAEVGPAAKAAVESIPRPGDERLVERLLTLGPGLSLAALAERLDHIRHLHVRKDLVDDWAPTYTEVLEAWLPFAERTNPQLARRYAHWARTFVKRI
;
A
#
# COMPACT_ATOMS: atom_id res chain seq x y z
N MET A 1 -15.62 0.45 -3.05
CA MET A 1 -14.31 -0.21 -2.94
C MET A 1 -14.41 -1.65 -2.41
N ALA A 2 -14.95 -1.88 -1.20
CA ALA A 2 -15.07 -3.22 -0.61
C ALA A 2 -15.64 -4.31 -1.55
N ARG A 3 -16.76 -4.03 -2.23
CA ARG A 3 -17.35 -4.95 -3.22
C ARG A 3 -16.39 -5.29 -4.37
N SER A 4 -15.62 -4.31 -4.84
CA SER A 4 -14.65 -4.50 -5.91
C SER A 4 -13.49 -5.39 -5.46
N LEU A 5 -13.00 -5.22 -4.23
CA LEU A 5 -11.98 -6.08 -3.62
C LEU A 5 -12.48 -7.51 -3.46
N ALA A 6 -13.66 -7.69 -2.87
CA ALA A 6 -14.28 -9.00 -2.67
C ALA A 6 -14.48 -9.74 -4.01
N GLY A 7 -15.00 -9.04 -5.02
CA GLY A 7 -15.16 -9.60 -6.36
C GLY A 7 -13.82 -9.96 -7.02
N ALA A 8 -12.81 -9.08 -6.91
CA ALA A 8 -11.50 -9.30 -7.51
C ALA A 8 -10.74 -10.47 -6.85
N VAL A 9 -10.76 -10.58 -5.52
CA VAL A 9 -10.08 -11.67 -4.81
C VAL A 9 -10.80 -13.01 -4.98
N SER A 10 -12.15 -13.00 -5.00
CA SER A 10 -12.94 -14.21 -5.30
C SER A 10 -12.72 -14.71 -6.72
N ALA A 11 -12.61 -13.82 -7.71
CA ALA A 11 -12.27 -14.17 -9.09
C ALA A 11 -10.86 -14.77 -9.23
N LYS A 12 -9.99 -14.62 -8.22
CA LYS A 12 -8.67 -15.25 -8.13
C LYS A 12 -8.68 -16.56 -7.34
N GLY A 13 -9.84 -17.05 -6.92
CA GLY A 13 -10.02 -18.34 -6.27
C GLY A 13 -9.98 -18.33 -4.75
N ALA A 14 -10.00 -17.16 -4.10
CA ALA A 14 -10.08 -17.09 -2.65
C ALA A 14 -11.40 -17.67 -2.11
N SER A 15 -11.30 -18.38 -1.01
CA SER A 15 -12.42 -18.92 -0.24
C SER A 15 -13.29 -17.82 0.37
N GLY A 16 -14.50 -18.17 0.80
CA GLY A 16 -15.38 -17.23 1.50
C GLY A 16 -14.76 -16.65 2.77
N ASP A 17 -14.00 -17.46 3.51
CA ASP A 17 -13.32 -17.04 4.73
C ASP A 17 -12.18 -16.06 4.46
N GLU A 18 -11.42 -16.29 3.39
CA GLU A 18 -10.38 -15.37 2.92
C GLU A 18 -10.95 -14.04 2.43
N VAL A 19 -12.03 -14.09 1.66
CA VAL A 19 -12.75 -12.88 1.22
C VAL A 19 -13.24 -12.09 2.44
N ALA A 20 -13.79 -12.77 3.44
CA ALA A 20 -14.25 -12.14 4.67
C ALA A 20 -13.09 -11.56 5.49
N ALA A 21 -11.94 -12.24 5.56
CA ALA A 21 -10.74 -11.75 6.25
C ALA A 21 -10.18 -10.48 5.60
N LEU A 22 -10.07 -10.44 4.27
CA LEU A 22 -9.66 -9.22 3.54
C LEU A 22 -10.66 -8.08 3.75
N SER A 23 -11.97 -8.37 3.72
CA SER A 23 -13.01 -7.38 3.96
C SER A 23 -12.91 -6.76 5.36
N ARG A 24 -12.65 -7.58 6.40
CA ARG A 24 -12.41 -7.09 7.77
C ARG A 24 -11.19 -6.18 7.85
N ALA A 25 -10.05 -6.60 7.29
CA ALA A 25 -8.84 -5.78 7.27
C ALA A 25 -9.06 -4.44 6.53
N PHE A 26 -9.76 -4.45 5.40
CA PHE A 26 -10.11 -3.25 4.66
C PHE A 26 -11.02 -2.32 5.48
N HIS A 27 -12.07 -2.83 6.11
CA HIS A 27 -12.97 -2.01 6.93
C HIS A 27 -12.25 -1.41 8.15
N LEU A 28 -11.37 -2.18 8.78
CA LEU A 28 -10.53 -1.69 9.87
C LEU A 28 -9.65 -0.52 9.40
N ALA A 29 -8.99 -0.65 8.25
CA ALA A 29 -8.18 0.41 7.65
C ALA A 29 -8.97 1.65 7.20
N MET A 30 -10.27 1.49 6.92
CA MET A 30 -11.17 2.59 6.61
C MET A 30 -11.63 3.36 7.85
N GLY A 31 -11.61 2.77 9.05
CA GLY A 31 -12.09 3.40 10.29
C GLY A 31 -11.55 4.82 10.51
N PRO A 32 -10.23 5.00 10.64
CA PRO A 32 -9.63 6.33 10.83
C PRO A 32 -9.97 7.32 9.71
N ARG A 33 -10.21 6.85 8.48
CA ARG A 33 -10.56 7.72 7.34
C ARG A 33 -12.00 8.19 7.40
N VAL A 34 -12.91 7.31 7.81
CA VAL A 34 -14.32 7.68 8.01
C VAL A 34 -14.45 8.67 9.17
N ASP A 35 -13.60 8.53 10.19
CA ASP A 35 -13.66 9.37 11.39
C ASP A 35 -12.97 10.73 11.20
N LEU A 36 -11.88 10.80 10.40
CA LEU A 36 -11.02 11.99 10.32
C LEU A 36 -11.08 12.74 8.98
N LEU A 37 -11.57 12.12 7.90
CA LEU A 37 -11.65 12.77 6.58
C LEU A 37 -13.09 13.14 6.25
N ASP A 38 -13.34 14.45 6.15
CA ASP A 38 -14.67 15.00 5.83
C ASP A 38 -15.02 14.94 4.32
N ASP A 39 -14.05 14.58 3.47
CA ASP A 39 -14.20 14.50 2.01
C ASP A 39 -13.82 13.10 1.50
N ASP A 40 -14.78 12.38 0.93
CA ASP A 40 -14.55 11.06 0.33
C ASP A 40 -13.76 11.10 -0.99
N HIS A 41 -13.56 12.30 -1.55
CA HIS A 41 -12.66 12.56 -2.66
C HIS A 41 -11.23 12.84 -2.20
N HIS A 42 -10.98 12.95 -0.88
CA HIS A 42 -9.64 13.14 -0.36
C HIS A 42 -8.71 12.03 -0.87
N PRO A 43 -7.50 12.34 -1.39
CA PRO A 43 -6.65 11.33 -2.02
C PRO A 43 -6.32 10.16 -1.08
N ALA A 44 -6.24 10.38 0.23
CA ALA A 44 -5.99 9.31 1.21
C ALA A 44 -7.22 8.44 1.53
N TYR A 45 -8.44 8.87 1.19
CA TYR A 45 -9.68 8.21 1.62
C TYR A 45 -9.78 6.77 1.10
N LEU A 46 -9.54 6.55 -0.20
CA LEU A 46 -9.60 5.21 -0.80
C LEU A 46 -8.26 4.44 -0.76
N HIS A 47 -7.23 4.98 -0.11
CA HIS A 47 -5.88 4.38 -0.07
C HIS A 47 -5.86 2.90 0.35
N PRO A 48 -6.58 2.46 1.41
CA PRO A 48 -6.55 1.08 1.89
C PRO A 48 -7.02 0.06 0.86
N GLY A 49 -7.84 0.49 -0.10
CA GLY A 49 -8.30 -0.39 -1.17
C GLY A 49 -7.40 -0.39 -2.40
N ARG A 50 -6.58 0.63 -2.59
CA ARG A 50 -5.76 0.77 -3.82
C ARG A 50 -4.54 -0.13 -3.80
N GLY A 51 -3.86 -0.29 -2.67
CA GLY A 51 -2.73 -1.23 -2.53
C GLY A 51 -3.11 -2.67 -2.91
N PRO A 52 -4.14 -3.28 -2.28
CA PRO A 52 -4.59 -4.62 -2.63
C PRO A 52 -5.08 -4.75 -4.08
N LEU A 53 -5.75 -3.73 -4.63
CA LEU A 53 -6.16 -3.74 -6.04
C LEU A 53 -4.98 -3.71 -7.00
N ILE A 54 -3.94 -2.91 -6.71
CA ILE A 54 -2.70 -2.91 -7.47
C ILE A 54 -2.13 -4.34 -7.51
N LEU A 55 -2.04 -5.01 -6.36
CA LEU A 55 -1.53 -6.38 -6.29
C LEU A 55 -2.35 -7.37 -7.13
N LEU A 56 -3.68 -7.35 -6.97
CA LEU A 56 -4.59 -8.23 -7.71
C LEU A 56 -4.55 -8.03 -9.23
N GLN A 57 -4.34 -6.79 -9.67
CA GLN A 57 -4.35 -6.40 -11.09
C GLN A 57 -2.99 -6.55 -11.76
N ASP A 58 -1.92 -6.10 -11.10
CA ASP A 58 -0.58 -5.98 -11.68
C ASP A 58 0.32 -7.19 -11.36
N VAL A 59 0.12 -7.85 -10.22
CA VAL A 59 0.98 -8.99 -9.80
C VAL A 59 0.31 -10.33 -10.08
N GLY A 60 -1.02 -10.41 -9.95
CA GLY A 60 -1.80 -11.62 -10.21
C GLY A 60 -2.14 -12.36 -8.92
N THR A 61 -1.66 -13.59 -8.78
CA THR A 61 -1.94 -14.41 -7.58
C THR A 61 -1.05 -13.95 -6.43
N VAL A 62 -1.66 -13.46 -5.38
CA VAL A 62 -1.02 -12.97 -4.16
C VAL A 62 -1.81 -13.51 -2.97
N ASP A 63 -1.11 -13.97 -1.93
CA ASP A 63 -1.75 -14.50 -0.73
C ASP A 63 -2.66 -13.45 -0.08
N VAL A 64 -3.81 -13.90 0.43
CA VAL A 64 -4.80 -13.01 1.05
C VAL A 64 -4.23 -12.28 2.26
N SER A 65 -3.32 -12.92 3.01
CA SER A 65 -2.59 -12.30 4.12
C SER A 65 -1.77 -11.08 3.67
N VAL A 66 -1.15 -11.14 2.49
CA VAL A 66 -0.40 -10.01 1.91
C VAL A 66 -1.35 -8.90 1.47
N LEU A 67 -2.52 -9.24 0.92
CA LEU A 67 -3.55 -8.26 0.58
C LEU A 67 -4.10 -7.55 1.83
N MET A 68 -4.28 -8.28 2.94
CA MET A 68 -4.69 -7.70 4.21
C MET A 68 -3.64 -6.72 4.74
N VAL A 69 -2.36 -7.11 4.71
CA VAL A 69 -1.26 -6.21 5.09
C VAL A 69 -1.20 -5.00 4.18
N ALA A 70 -1.37 -5.16 2.86
CA ALA A 70 -1.40 -4.04 1.92
C ALA A 70 -2.60 -3.09 2.13
N ALA A 71 -3.68 -3.56 2.74
CA ALA A 71 -4.82 -2.72 3.12
C ALA A 71 -4.57 -1.94 4.41
N LEU A 72 -3.90 -2.57 5.38
CA LEU A 72 -3.65 -2.04 6.72
C LEU A 72 -2.40 -1.17 6.80
N HIS A 73 -1.45 -1.36 5.89
CA HIS A 73 -0.22 -0.59 5.86
C HIS A 73 -0.51 0.86 5.46
N GLU A 74 -0.04 1.78 6.29
CA GLU A 74 -0.11 3.23 6.08
C GLU A 74 1.21 3.82 6.55
N SER A 75 2.13 4.06 5.63
CA SER A 75 3.49 4.53 5.91
C SER A 75 3.60 6.04 5.97
N ARG A 76 2.60 6.80 5.48
CA ARG A 76 2.68 8.24 5.33
C ARG A 76 1.82 9.00 6.33
N ASP A 77 0.51 8.80 6.28
CA ASP A 77 -0.45 9.61 7.04
C ASP A 77 -0.61 9.01 8.44
N HIS A 78 0.25 9.44 9.37
CA HIS A 78 0.37 8.83 10.70
C HIS A 78 -0.95 8.80 11.49
N GLU A 79 -1.79 9.82 11.33
CA GLU A 79 -3.11 9.96 11.96
C GLU A 79 -4.17 9.01 11.35
N LEU A 80 -3.96 8.53 10.13
CA LEU A 80 -4.86 7.59 9.45
C LEU A 80 -4.45 6.12 9.64
N ARG A 81 -3.40 5.86 10.42
CA ARG A 81 -2.95 4.51 10.75
C ARG A 81 -3.91 3.85 11.74
N VAL A 82 -4.26 2.60 11.47
CA VAL A 82 -4.94 1.77 12.46
C VAL A 82 -3.99 1.52 13.64
N PRO A 83 -4.44 1.71 14.89
CA PRO A 83 -3.63 1.35 16.07
C PRO A 83 -3.22 -0.12 16.06
N ALA A 84 -1.95 -0.41 16.39
CA ALA A 84 -1.41 -1.78 16.35
C ALA A 84 -2.19 -2.77 17.23
N ALA A 85 -2.71 -2.30 18.38
CA ALA A 85 -3.54 -3.10 19.27
C ALA A 85 -4.87 -3.53 18.61
N GLU A 86 -5.47 -2.67 17.78
CA GLU A 86 -6.69 -3.00 17.04
C GLU A 86 -6.41 -3.97 15.89
N VAL A 87 -5.28 -3.80 15.19
CA VAL A 87 -4.84 -4.78 14.18
C VAL A 87 -4.68 -6.18 14.80
N GLU A 88 -4.04 -6.25 15.97
CA GLU A 88 -3.86 -7.52 16.69
C GLU A 88 -5.18 -8.13 17.15
N ALA A 89 -6.10 -7.32 17.67
CA ALA A 89 -7.40 -7.78 18.16
C ALA A 89 -8.32 -8.27 17.02
N GLU A 90 -8.41 -7.52 15.91
CA GLU A 90 -9.40 -7.76 14.85
C GLU A 90 -8.90 -8.67 13.73
N VAL A 91 -7.58 -8.67 13.51
CA VAL A 91 -6.96 -9.38 12.37
C VAL A 91 -5.99 -10.45 12.85
N GLY A 92 -5.24 -10.17 13.92
CA GLY A 92 -4.38 -11.13 14.59
C GLY A 92 -2.93 -10.68 14.70
N PRO A 93 -2.14 -11.33 15.57
CA PRO A 93 -0.75 -10.95 15.87
C PRO A 93 0.17 -11.07 14.65
N ALA A 94 -0.08 -12.02 13.75
CA ALA A 94 0.70 -12.17 12.53
C ALA A 94 0.53 -10.97 11.57
N ALA A 95 -0.68 -10.44 11.45
CA ALA A 95 -0.95 -9.27 10.62
C ALA A 95 -0.32 -8.01 11.21
N LYS A 96 -0.42 -7.81 12.54
CA LYS A 96 0.28 -6.74 13.25
C LYS A 96 1.78 -6.79 12.99
N ALA A 97 2.41 -7.94 13.25
CA ALA A 97 3.85 -8.10 13.06
C ALA A 97 4.28 -7.83 11.60
N ALA A 98 3.49 -8.30 10.63
CA ALA A 98 3.75 -8.06 9.23
C ALA A 98 3.66 -6.57 8.86
N VAL A 99 2.62 -5.85 9.31
CA VAL A 99 2.47 -4.41 9.07
C VAL A 99 3.63 -3.62 9.70
N GLU A 100 4.03 -3.96 10.92
CA GLU A 100 5.13 -3.31 11.64
C GLU A 100 6.51 -3.59 11.02
N SER A 101 6.66 -4.73 10.33
CA SER A 101 7.92 -5.11 9.70
C SER A 101 8.29 -4.25 8.48
N ILE A 102 7.27 -3.75 7.76
CA ILE A 102 7.46 -3.00 6.51
C ILE A 102 8.23 -1.71 6.78
N PRO A 103 9.39 -1.49 6.13
CA PRO A 103 10.16 -0.26 6.30
C PRO A 103 9.36 0.94 5.78
N ARG A 104 9.47 2.06 6.48
CA ARG A 104 8.83 3.31 6.09
C ARG A 104 9.72 4.08 5.11
N PRO A 105 9.15 4.94 4.26
CA PRO A 105 9.93 5.94 3.53
C PRO A 105 10.84 6.74 4.48
N GLY A 106 12.03 7.10 4.03
CA GLY A 106 13.05 7.80 4.80
C GLY A 106 13.91 6.92 5.72
N ASP A 107 13.69 5.60 5.76
CA ASP A 107 14.56 4.67 6.50
C ASP A 107 15.96 4.61 5.86
N GLU A 108 17.01 4.87 6.65
CA GLU A 108 18.41 4.83 6.18
C GLU A 108 18.80 3.46 5.59
N ARG A 109 18.15 2.38 6.03
CA ARG A 109 18.36 1.01 5.59
C ARG A 109 17.20 0.49 4.74
N LEU A 110 16.42 1.38 4.12
CA LEU A 110 15.22 1.04 3.36
C LEU A 110 15.43 -0.12 2.39
N VAL A 111 16.44 -0.04 1.52
CA VAL A 111 16.70 -1.07 0.49
C VAL A 111 17.07 -2.41 1.14
N GLU A 112 17.92 -2.40 2.16
CA GLU A 112 18.31 -3.63 2.88
C GLU A 112 17.11 -4.29 3.55
N ARG A 113 16.27 -3.50 4.22
CA ARG A 113 15.05 -4.00 4.89
C ARG A 113 14.06 -4.57 3.88
N LEU A 114 13.86 -3.90 2.74
CA LEU A 114 13.00 -4.38 1.66
C LEU A 114 13.46 -5.73 1.09
N LEU A 115 14.78 -5.95 0.98
CA LEU A 115 15.34 -7.23 0.53
C LEU A 115 15.11 -8.36 1.54
N THR A 116 15.07 -8.06 2.83
CA THR A 116 14.86 -9.05 3.90
C THR A 116 13.41 -9.31 4.26
N LEU A 117 12.46 -8.53 3.72
CA LEU A 117 11.04 -8.57 4.09
C LEU A 117 10.30 -9.85 3.67
N GLY A 118 10.87 -10.58 2.72
CA GLY A 118 10.21 -11.70 2.04
C GLY A 118 9.30 -11.24 0.89
N PRO A 119 9.05 -12.13 -0.09
CA PRO A 119 8.49 -11.74 -1.40
C PRO A 119 7.10 -11.12 -1.30
N GLY A 120 6.24 -11.61 -0.41
CA GLY A 120 4.88 -11.09 -0.24
C GLY A 120 4.85 -9.66 0.32
N LEU A 121 5.52 -9.43 1.45
CA LEU A 121 5.50 -8.13 2.11
C LEU A 121 6.23 -7.05 1.28
N SER A 122 7.28 -7.42 0.55
CA SER A 122 7.95 -6.51 -0.39
C SER A 122 6.99 -6.00 -1.47
N LEU A 123 6.08 -6.86 -1.94
CA LEU A 123 5.04 -6.45 -2.89
C LEU A 123 4.02 -5.50 -2.25
N ALA A 124 3.60 -5.74 -1.00
CA ALA A 124 2.72 -4.82 -0.28
C ALA A 124 3.34 -3.43 -0.13
N ALA A 125 4.62 -3.36 0.27
CA ALA A 125 5.37 -2.10 0.36
C ALA A 125 5.47 -1.39 -1.01
N LEU A 126 5.78 -2.15 -2.07
CA LEU A 126 5.84 -1.61 -3.44
C LEU A 126 4.47 -1.10 -3.92
N ALA A 127 3.38 -1.78 -3.60
CA ALA A 127 2.04 -1.37 -4.00
C ALA A 127 1.62 -0.05 -3.33
N GLU A 128 1.90 0.09 -2.03
CA GLU A 128 1.61 1.32 -1.29
C GLU A 128 2.43 2.50 -1.85
N ARG A 129 3.74 2.32 -2.02
CA ARG A 129 4.58 3.40 -2.54
C ARG A 129 4.27 3.76 -4.00
N LEU A 130 3.76 2.83 -4.80
CA LEU A 130 3.26 3.10 -6.14
C LEU A 130 1.98 3.96 -6.09
N ASP A 131 1.08 3.67 -5.15
CA ASP A 131 -0.11 4.49 -4.91
C ASP A 131 0.27 5.91 -4.50
N HIS A 132 1.28 6.02 -3.63
CA HIS A 132 1.83 7.28 -3.18
C HIS A 132 2.33 8.15 -4.33
N ILE A 133 3.22 7.67 -5.20
CA ILE A 133 3.74 8.49 -6.31
C ILE A 133 2.63 8.83 -7.33
N ARG A 134 1.66 7.92 -7.53
CA ARG A 134 0.50 8.17 -8.40
C ARG A 134 -0.33 9.36 -7.93
N HIS A 135 -0.50 9.53 -6.63
CA HIS A 135 -1.38 10.55 -6.05
C HIS A 135 -0.64 11.74 -5.43
N LEU A 136 0.69 11.74 -5.39
CA LEU A 136 1.44 12.80 -4.72
C LEU A 136 1.12 14.20 -5.25
N HIS A 137 0.97 14.35 -6.57
CA HIS A 137 0.62 15.62 -7.21
C HIS A 137 -0.75 16.21 -6.83
N VAL A 138 -1.66 15.41 -6.25
CA VAL A 138 -2.96 15.92 -5.74
C VAL A 138 -2.93 16.19 -4.23
N ARG A 139 -1.85 15.81 -3.54
CA ARG A 139 -1.61 16.13 -2.12
C ARG A 139 -0.83 17.44 -2.03
N LYS A 140 -1.58 18.55 -2.12
CA LYS A 140 -1.02 19.92 -2.04
C LYS A 140 -0.46 20.24 -0.66
N ASP A 141 -1.01 19.60 0.36
CA ASP A 141 -0.52 19.60 1.74
C ASP A 141 0.88 19.01 1.87
N LEU A 142 1.36 18.25 0.88
CA LEU A 142 2.67 17.59 0.87
C LEU A 142 3.64 18.18 -0.15
N VAL A 143 3.44 19.42 -0.60
CA VAL A 143 4.24 20.00 -1.70
C VAL A 143 5.75 19.97 -1.42
N ASP A 144 6.16 20.18 -0.17
CA ASP A 144 7.57 20.16 0.24
C ASP A 144 8.18 18.74 0.17
N ASP A 145 7.35 17.70 0.24
CA ASP A 145 7.76 16.30 0.16
C ASP A 145 7.80 15.77 -1.28
N TRP A 146 7.40 16.57 -2.28
CA TRP A 146 7.33 16.15 -3.67
C TRP A 146 8.70 15.76 -4.24
N ALA A 147 9.67 16.68 -4.16
CA ALA A 147 11.01 16.42 -4.66
C ALA A 147 11.75 15.32 -3.86
N PRO A 148 11.75 15.31 -2.51
CA PRO A 148 12.34 14.22 -1.74
C PRO A 148 11.73 12.85 -2.05
N THR A 149 10.39 12.77 -2.15
CA THR A 149 9.71 11.51 -2.52
C THR A 149 10.11 11.06 -3.93
N TYR A 150 10.16 11.99 -4.89
CA TYR A 150 10.56 11.65 -6.26
C TYR A 150 11.98 11.08 -6.32
N THR A 151 12.94 11.74 -5.66
CA THR A 151 14.33 11.28 -5.56
C THR A 151 14.40 9.89 -4.94
N GLU A 152 13.77 9.68 -3.79
CA GLU A 152 13.76 8.37 -3.13
C GLU A 152 13.15 7.28 -4.02
N VAL A 153 12.09 7.60 -4.78
CA VAL A 153 11.49 6.65 -5.73
C VAL A 153 12.47 6.24 -6.82
N LEU A 154 13.23 7.19 -7.39
CA LEU A 154 14.21 6.88 -8.41
C LEU A 154 15.42 6.10 -7.86
N GLU A 155 15.86 6.40 -6.65
CA GLU A 155 17.07 5.83 -6.07
C GLU A 155 16.85 4.48 -5.39
N ALA A 156 15.68 4.27 -4.76
CA ALA A 156 15.41 3.07 -3.98
C ALA A 156 14.27 2.23 -4.56
N TRP A 157 13.08 2.82 -4.74
CA TRP A 157 11.86 2.04 -4.99
C TRP A 157 11.76 1.49 -6.41
N LEU A 158 12.06 2.28 -7.45
CA LEU A 158 12.05 1.81 -8.83
C LEU A 158 13.12 0.73 -9.06
N PRO A 159 14.40 0.91 -8.67
CA PRO A 159 15.40 -0.17 -8.79
C PRO A 159 15.03 -1.43 -8.00
N PHE A 160 14.36 -1.28 -6.85
CA PHE A 160 13.83 -2.43 -6.13
C PHE A 160 12.70 -3.13 -6.92
N ALA A 161 11.73 -2.38 -7.44
CA ALA A 161 10.66 -2.91 -8.27
C ALA A 161 11.18 -3.66 -9.51
N GLU A 162 12.22 -3.15 -10.17
CA GLU A 162 12.88 -3.80 -11.32
C GLU A 162 13.41 -5.19 -11.01
N ARG A 163 13.84 -5.42 -9.76
CA ARG A 163 14.33 -6.72 -9.28
C ARG A 163 13.20 -7.63 -8.78
N THR A 164 12.08 -7.06 -8.34
CA THR A 164 11.00 -7.80 -7.69
C THR A 164 9.87 -8.20 -8.62
N ASN A 165 9.37 -7.28 -9.45
CA ASN A 165 8.23 -7.53 -10.32
C ASN A 165 8.24 -6.62 -11.57
N PRO A 166 8.32 -7.18 -12.80
CA PRO A 166 8.45 -6.38 -14.01
C PRO A 166 7.21 -5.51 -14.31
N GLN A 167 6.01 -5.94 -13.92
CA GLN A 167 4.81 -5.13 -14.12
C GLN A 167 4.81 -3.91 -13.19
N LEU A 168 5.12 -4.09 -11.90
CA LEU A 168 5.26 -2.97 -10.97
C LEU A 168 6.38 -2.02 -11.41
N ALA A 169 7.53 -2.54 -11.87
CA ALA A 169 8.61 -1.72 -12.41
C ALA A 169 8.13 -0.81 -13.56
N ARG A 170 7.35 -1.35 -14.52
CA ARG A 170 6.74 -0.56 -15.60
C ARG A 170 5.84 0.55 -15.06
N ARG A 171 5.05 0.24 -14.03
CA ARG A 171 4.11 1.19 -13.41
C ARG A 171 4.86 2.31 -12.69
N TYR A 172 5.92 1.98 -11.94
CA TYR A 172 6.80 2.96 -11.31
C TYR A 172 7.45 3.89 -12.35
N ALA A 173 8.05 3.32 -13.40
CA ALA A 173 8.68 4.11 -14.46
C ALA A 173 7.68 5.05 -15.15
N HIS A 174 6.45 4.59 -15.38
CA HIS A 174 5.38 5.43 -15.93
C HIS A 174 5.00 6.59 -15.01
N TRP A 175 4.78 6.30 -13.72
CA TRP A 175 4.36 7.32 -12.76
C TRP A 175 5.48 8.30 -12.42
N ALA A 176 6.74 7.87 -12.35
CA ALA A 176 7.89 8.76 -12.21
C ALA A 176 7.96 9.79 -13.36
N ARG A 177 7.84 9.33 -14.62
CA ARG A 177 7.79 10.23 -15.79
C ARG A 177 6.56 11.14 -15.82
N THR A 178 5.46 10.72 -15.21
CA THR A 178 4.23 11.52 -15.14
C THR A 178 4.33 12.56 -14.04
N PHE A 179 4.90 12.19 -12.90
CA PHE A 179 5.04 13.04 -11.73
C PHE A 179 6.04 14.17 -11.94
N VAL A 180 7.19 13.90 -12.57
CA VAL A 180 8.20 14.94 -12.85
C VAL A 180 7.69 16.08 -13.74
N LYS A 181 6.60 15.87 -14.50
CA LYS A 181 5.96 16.94 -15.30
C LYS A 181 5.07 17.86 -14.47
N ARG A 182 4.92 17.57 -13.18
CA ARG A 182 4.01 18.24 -12.24
C ARG A 182 4.76 18.93 -11.09
N ILE A 183 6.04 18.59 -10.88
CA ILE A 183 7.00 19.35 -10.07
C ILE A 183 7.61 20.43 -10.97
#